data_AF-A0A7D5SA33-F1
#
_entry.id   AF-A0A7D5SA33-F1
#
_cell.length_a   1.000
_cell.length_b   1.000
_cell.length_c   1.000
_cell.angle_alpha   90.00
_cell.angle_beta   90.00
_cell.angle_gamma   90.00
#
_symmetry.space_group_name_H-M   'P 1'
#
loop_
_entity.id
_entity.type
_entity.pdbx_description
1 polymer ?
#
loop_
_entity_poly.entity_id
_entity_poly.type
_entity_poly.pdbx_seq_one_letter_code
_entity_poly.pdbx_strand_id
1 'polypeptide(L)'
;MGRCCWSRFRHIYHDARILGAYLFADGSRFTNDGDLDNETFWFLNPGVESLGNLFDLRLNGYIPVSSQQETVGSTTGITFSGHSQFNTVFDTINSTGPGVDGEVGAVKIPYLKHLRAYVGGYHFQPKDQDNITGISGRVEYPLTHYVALTAVDTYDNEQHNTFQVGLRLTLGGRKDDVSGQTIERRIVDPINRNLATQYTGSDVPVIVSQKVGSSTPTLNGIYFFTSNGGMAFDPAQGTNNCTYEHPCSSPSFSQTTVNDIASFTPNANLYFNPGVYSLGSQLGLPNGQSLYGRTEDYTQAASGNQRAQFNGGISLGGNNLLDSIAIINRSSTQPIAVNISGVNDININNVLIDSETTPALILISLDSI
;
A
#
# COMPACT_ATOMS: atom_id res chain seq x y z
N MET A 1 -8.62 -9.59 23.18
CA MET A 1 -7.26 -9.73 23.75
C MET A 1 -7.32 -10.54 25.02
N GLY A 2 -6.44 -11.53 25.15
CA GLY A 2 -6.22 -12.26 26.40
C GLY A 2 -4.88 -11.83 26.98
N ARG A 3 -4.89 -11.23 28.18
CA ARG A 3 -3.67 -10.92 28.92
C ARG A 3 -3.58 -11.84 30.11
N CYS A 4 -2.45 -12.50 30.29
CA CYS A 4 -2.20 -13.28 31.50
C CYS A 4 -0.95 -12.72 32.20
N CYS A 5 -1.15 -12.16 33.40
CA CYS A 5 -0.03 -11.82 34.27
C CYS A 5 0.55 -13.13 34.83
N TRP A 6 1.79 -13.42 34.46
CA TRP A 6 2.44 -14.67 34.87
C TRP A 6 3.10 -14.53 36.24
N SER A 7 3.78 -13.41 36.49
CA SER A 7 4.36 -13.12 37.80
C SER A 7 4.62 -11.63 37.99
N ARG A 8 4.55 -11.19 39.24
CA ARG A 8 4.84 -9.81 39.65
C ARG A 8 5.41 -9.78 41.04
N PHE A 9 6.45 -8.96 41.23
CA PHE A 9 7.08 -8.71 42.52
C PHE A 9 7.21 -7.20 42.73
N ARG A 10 6.91 -6.72 43.94
CA ARG A 10 7.14 -5.33 44.39
C ARG A 10 7.74 -5.36 45.78
N HIS A 11 8.79 -4.58 46.00
CA HIS A 11 9.45 -4.41 47.30
C HIS A 11 9.56 -2.92 47.64
N ILE A 12 9.21 -2.57 48.87
CA ILE A 12 9.36 -1.21 49.39
C ILE A 12 10.80 -1.04 49.89
N TYR A 13 11.49 -0.06 49.34
CA TYR A 13 12.87 0.26 49.65
C TYR A 13 12.94 1.57 50.45
N HIS A 14 13.41 1.48 51.70
CA HIS A 14 13.57 2.59 52.66
C HIS A 14 12.33 3.48 52.82
N ASP A 15 11.13 2.90 52.77
CA ASP A 15 9.84 3.62 52.87
C ASP A 15 9.69 4.81 51.90
N ALA A 16 10.53 4.84 50.85
CA ALA A 16 10.64 5.97 49.94
C ALA A 16 10.28 5.61 48.50
N ARG A 17 10.54 4.35 48.11
CA ARG A 17 10.29 3.87 46.75
C ARG A 17 9.78 2.44 46.75
N ILE A 18 9.01 2.07 45.74
CA ILE A 18 8.77 0.68 45.38
C ILE A 18 9.64 0.35 44.18
N LEU A 19 10.37 -0.76 44.27
CA LEU A 19 11.01 -1.41 43.14
C LEU A 19 10.17 -2.62 42.74
N GLY A 20 9.82 -2.72 41.47
CA GLY A 20 9.01 -3.80 40.95
C GLY A 20 9.61 -4.42 39.70
N ALA A 21 9.30 -5.70 39.51
CA ALA A 21 9.57 -6.44 38.28
C ALA A 21 8.38 -7.36 37.98
N TYR A 22 8.10 -7.57 36.69
CA TYR A 22 6.97 -8.38 36.25
C TYR A 22 7.24 -9.01 34.88
N LEU A 23 6.44 -10.03 34.56
CA LEU A 23 6.41 -10.67 33.26
C LEU A 23 4.97 -10.97 32.85
N PHE A 24 4.62 -10.57 31.62
CA PHE A 24 3.34 -10.89 30.99
C PHE A 24 3.52 -11.78 29.76
N ALA A 25 2.47 -12.55 29.47
CA ALA A 25 2.25 -13.14 28.16
C ALA A 25 1.00 -12.47 27.55
N ASP A 26 1.17 -11.85 26.38
CA ASP A 26 0.11 -11.12 25.68
C ASP A 26 -0.21 -11.77 24.36
N GLY A 27 -1.50 -11.98 24.10
CA GLY A 27 -2.02 -12.41 22.82
C GLY A 27 -2.80 -11.27 22.16
N SER A 28 -2.25 -10.74 21.07
CA SER A 28 -2.90 -9.74 20.22
C SER A 28 -3.48 -10.42 18.98
N ARG A 29 -4.78 -10.24 18.76
CA ARG A 29 -5.49 -10.68 17.56
C ARG A 29 -5.85 -9.46 16.74
N PHE A 30 -5.62 -9.54 15.45
CA PHE A 30 -5.96 -8.48 14.50
C PHE A 30 -7.04 -9.01 13.59
N THR A 31 -8.27 -8.54 13.79
CA THR A 31 -9.36 -8.78 12.87
C THR A 31 -9.30 -7.71 11.79
N ASN A 32 -8.95 -8.09 10.57
CA ASN A 32 -9.33 -7.31 9.40
C ASN A 32 -10.74 -7.75 8.98
N ASP A 33 -11.58 -6.78 8.60
CA ASP A 33 -12.97 -7.01 8.21
C ASP A 33 -13.05 -8.11 7.13
N GLY A 34 -13.45 -9.32 7.52
CA GLY A 34 -13.87 -10.37 6.59
C GLY A 34 -13.13 -11.70 6.65
N ASP A 35 -11.97 -11.82 7.31
CA ASP A 35 -11.22 -13.08 7.35
C ASP A 35 -11.26 -13.77 8.72
N LEU A 36 -11.56 -15.08 8.72
CA LEU A 36 -11.79 -15.89 9.94
C LEU A 36 -10.53 -16.60 10.43
N ASP A 37 -9.46 -16.60 9.64
CA ASP A 37 -8.16 -17.13 10.04
C ASP A 37 -7.44 -16.09 10.90
N ASN A 38 -7.61 -16.25 12.22
CA ASN A 38 -7.10 -15.32 13.22
C ASN A 38 -5.80 -15.86 13.82
N GLU A 39 -4.63 -15.60 13.24
CA GLU A 39 -3.41 -15.81 14.00
C GLU A 39 -3.34 -14.80 15.17
N THR A 40 -2.86 -15.31 16.30
CA THR A 40 -2.65 -14.51 17.49
C THR A 40 -1.15 -14.28 17.61
N PHE A 41 -0.75 -13.01 17.57
CA PHE A 41 0.63 -12.64 17.87
C PHE A 41 0.85 -12.71 19.37
N TRP A 42 1.77 -13.57 19.79
CA TRP A 42 2.13 -13.79 21.18
C TRP A 42 3.42 -13.08 21.53
N PHE A 43 3.42 -12.37 22.66
CA PHE A 43 4.56 -11.67 23.19
C PHE A 43 4.83 -12.06 24.64
N LEU A 44 6.11 -12.17 24.98
CA LEU A 44 6.56 -12.05 26.36
C LEU A 44 6.93 -10.60 26.63
N ASN A 45 6.39 -10.03 27.70
CA ASN A 45 6.64 -8.66 28.10
C ASN A 45 7.20 -8.58 29.52
N PRO A 46 8.53 -8.70 29.69
CA PRO A 46 9.19 -8.36 30.93
C PRO A 46 9.21 -6.84 31.14
N GLY A 47 9.11 -6.41 32.39
CA GLY A 47 9.25 -5.00 32.74
C GLY A 47 9.70 -4.78 34.17
N VAL A 48 10.21 -3.57 34.39
CA VAL A 48 10.68 -3.09 35.70
C VAL A 48 10.11 -1.71 35.98
N GLU A 49 9.85 -1.43 37.25
CA GLU A 49 9.30 -0.14 37.69
C GLU A 49 9.96 0.36 38.97
N SER A 50 10.06 1.68 39.09
CA SER A 50 10.42 2.39 40.31
C SER A 50 9.35 3.43 40.60
N LEU A 51 8.53 3.20 41.62
CA LEU A 51 7.44 4.11 42.01
C LEU A 51 7.89 4.91 43.23
N GLY A 52 7.82 6.23 43.16
CA GLY A 52 8.27 7.12 44.24
C GLY A 52 7.24 8.17 44.63
N ASN A 53 7.53 8.95 45.68
CA ASN A 53 6.62 10.00 46.10
C ASN A 53 6.62 11.23 45.19
N LEU A 54 7.65 11.41 44.35
CA LEU A 54 7.78 12.55 43.43
C LEU A 54 7.68 12.11 41.97
N PHE A 55 8.40 11.05 41.63
CA PHE A 55 8.45 10.53 40.28
C PHE A 55 8.35 9.02 40.20
N ASP A 56 7.85 8.56 39.05
CA ASP A 56 7.79 7.18 38.63
C ASP A 56 8.73 6.94 37.45
N LEU A 57 9.28 5.74 37.34
CA LEU A 57 9.99 5.26 36.18
C LEU A 57 9.51 3.85 35.83
N ARG A 58 9.30 3.58 34.54
CA ARG A 58 8.89 2.27 34.02
C ARG A 58 9.66 1.97 32.74
N LEU A 59 10.05 0.70 32.57
CA LEU A 59 10.68 0.19 31.36
C LEU A 59 10.08 -1.18 31.02
N ASN A 60 9.71 -1.39 29.76
CA ASN A 60 9.17 -2.66 29.27
C ASN A 60 9.90 -3.12 28.01
N GLY A 61 10.02 -4.43 27.83
CA GLY A 61 10.52 -5.05 26.60
C GLY A 61 9.48 -5.99 26.00
N TYR A 62 9.38 -6.08 24.68
CA TYR A 62 8.41 -6.88 23.95
C TYR A 62 9.16 -7.91 23.12
N ILE A 63 8.94 -9.19 23.41
CA ILE A 63 9.65 -10.29 22.77
C ILE A 63 8.61 -11.17 22.08
N PRO A 64 8.51 -11.16 20.74
CA PRO A 64 7.58 -12.03 20.02
C PRO A 64 7.98 -13.50 20.20
N VAL A 65 7.00 -14.34 20.48
CA VAL A 65 7.15 -15.81 20.65
C VAL A 65 6.26 -16.61 19.69
N SER A 66 5.59 -15.93 18.75
CA SER A 66 4.84 -16.52 17.63
C SER A 66 5.42 -16.05 16.28
N SER A 67 4.72 -16.37 15.18
CA SER A 67 4.94 -15.66 13.90
C SER A 67 4.88 -14.15 14.10
N GLN A 68 5.65 -13.42 13.29
CA GLN A 68 5.73 -11.96 13.27
C GLN A 68 5.11 -11.35 12.00
N GLN A 69 4.64 -12.20 11.08
CA GLN A 69 3.95 -11.81 9.85
C GLN A 69 2.82 -12.79 9.57
N GLU A 70 1.70 -12.26 9.09
CA GLU A 70 0.54 -13.03 8.67
C GLU A 70 -0.06 -12.39 7.42
N THR A 71 -0.41 -13.19 6.42
CA THR A 71 -1.19 -12.73 5.26
C THR A 71 -2.65 -12.70 5.63
N VAL A 72 -3.27 -11.53 5.50
CA VAL A 72 -4.64 -11.22 5.94
C VAL A 72 -5.57 -10.91 4.76
N GLY A 73 -5.10 -11.12 3.54
CA GLY A 73 -5.87 -11.00 2.33
C GLY A 73 -4.97 -10.98 1.10
N SER A 74 -5.54 -11.29 -0.06
CA SER A 74 -4.83 -11.23 -1.34
C SER A 74 -5.73 -10.60 -2.38
N THR A 75 -5.17 -9.68 -3.17
CA THR A 75 -5.83 -9.11 -4.34
C THR A 75 -5.04 -9.47 -5.60
N THR A 76 -5.70 -9.51 -6.74
CA THR A 76 -5.02 -9.76 -8.02
C THR A 76 -5.03 -8.48 -8.86
N GLY A 77 -3.92 -8.22 -9.53
CA GLY A 77 -3.77 -7.07 -10.41
C GLY A 77 -2.88 -7.41 -11.60
N ILE A 78 -2.98 -6.59 -12.64
CA ILE A 78 -2.12 -6.70 -13.81
C ILE A 78 -0.87 -5.84 -13.56
N THR A 79 0.30 -6.43 -13.78
CA THR A 79 1.57 -5.70 -13.83
C THR A 79 2.30 -5.99 -15.12
N PHE A 80 3.21 -5.11 -15.50
CA PHE A 80 4.02 -5.27 -16.69
C PHE A 80 5.50 -5.22 -16.34
N SER A 81 6.31 -5.96 -17.08
CA SER A 81 7.75 -5.77 -17.10
C SER A 81 8.32 -6.16 -18.45
N GLY A 82 9.18 -5.31 -19.02
CA GLY A 82 9.70 -5.49 -20.37
C GLY A 82 8.57 -5.53 -21.39
N HIS A 83 8.45 -6.68 -22.07
CA HIS A 83 7.44 -6.97 -23.09
C HIS A 83 6.33 -7.91 -22.61
N SER A 84 6.19 -8.08 -21.29
CA SER A 84 5.35 -9.10 -20.69
C SER A 84 4.31 -8.51 -19.75
N GLN A 85 3.12 -9.07 -19.80
CA GLN A 85 2.05 -8.85 -18.84
C GLN A 85 2.04 -10.01 -17.85
N PHE A 86 1.85 -9.67 -16.58
CA PHE A 86 1.74 -10.62 -15.49
C PHE A 86 0.42 -10.44 -14.77
N ASN A 87 -0.17 -11.56 -14.34
CA ASN A 87 -1.18 -11.53 -13.30
C ASN A 87 -0.44 -11.69 -11.97
N THR A 88 -0.47 -10.65 -11.16
CA THR A 88 0.28 -10.54 -9.91
C THR A 88 -0.68 -10.54 -8.73
N VAL A 89 -0.39 -11.40 -7.77
CA VAL A 89 -1.07 -11.45 -6.49
C VAL A 89 -0.36 -10.49 -5.53
N PHE A 90 -1.12 -9.57 -4.96
CA PHE A 90 -0.68 -8.66 -3.91
C PHE A 90 -1.28 -9.13 -2.59
N ASP A 91 -0.42 -9.66 -1.73
CA ASP A 91 -0.77 -10.13 -0.40
C ASP A 91 -0.75 -8.94 0.56
N THR A 92 -1.86 -8.70 1.24
CA THR A 92 -1.91 -7.79 2.38
C THR A 92 -1.40 -8.55 3.59
N ILE A 93 -0.39 -8.02 4.27
CA ILE A 93 0.23 -8.64 5.43
C ILE A 93 0.13 -7.74 6.65
N ASN A 94 -0.09 -8.36 7.81
CA ASN A 94 0.13 -7.74 9.10
C ASN A 94 1.54 -8.10 9.57
N SER A 95 2.34 -7.12 9.97
CA SER A 95 3.69 -7.32 10.48
C SER A 95 3.86 -6.69 11.86
N THR A 96 4.54 -7.42 12.75
CA THR A 96 4.90 -6.98 14.09
C THR A 96 6.34 -7.39 14.42
N GLY A 97 6.82 -7.03 15.60
CA GLY A 97 8.19 -7.36 15.99
C GLY A 97 8.54 -7.02 17.42
N PRO A 98 9.81 -7.27 17.82
CA PRO A 98 10.29 -6.90 19.13
C PRO A 98 10.30 -5.40 19.33
N GLY A 99 10.28 -4.98 20.59
CA GLY A 99 10.38 -3.57 20.92
C GLY A 99 10.66 -3.30 22.38
N VAL A 100 10.78 -2.02 22.70
CA VAL A 100 10.99 -1.52 24.06
C VAL A 100 10.21 -0.23 24.26
N ASP A 101 9.79 0.01 25.49
CA ASP A 101 9.26 1.31 25.87
C ASP A 101 9.77 1.74 27.25
N GLY A 102 9.69 3.05 27.49
CA GLY A 102 10.07 3.65 28.76
C GLY A 102 9.32 4.93 29.03
N GLU A 103 8.92 5.12 30.29
CA GLU A 103 8.14 6.27 30.73
C GLU A 103 8.69 6.80 32.06
N VAL A 104 8.71 8.12 32.19
CA VAL A 104 8.93 8.84 33.45
C VAL A 104 7.68 9.64 33.80
N GLY A 105 7.27 9.60 35.06
CA GLY A 105 6.07 10.27 35.55
C GLY A 105 6.36 11.24 36.68
N ALA A 106 5.78 12.44 36.63
CA ALA A 106 5.65 13.33 37.78
C ALA A 106 4.34 13.03 38.51
N VAL A 107 4.45 12.52 39.73
CA VAL A 107 3.31 12.15 40.58
C VAL A 107 2.87 13.31 41.47
N LYS A 108 3.78 14.26 41.72
CA LYS A 108 3.52 15.51 42.45
C LYS A 108 4.00 16.69 41.62
N ILE A 109 3.06 17.37 40.98
CA ILE A 109 3.35 18.59 40.22
C ILE A 109 3.10 19.80 41.11
N PRO A 110 4.09 20.69 41.33
CA PRO A 110 3.87 21.94 42.04
C PRO A 110 2.68 22.70 41.45
N TYR A 111 1.82 23.26 42.30
CA TYR A 111 0.60 24.01 41.92
C TYR A 111 -0.55 23.19 41.31
N LEU A 112 -0.31 21.95 40.85
CA LEU A 112 -1.32 21.04 40.30
C LEU A 112 -1.42 19.77 41.14
N LYS A 113 -1.87 19.94 42.40
CA LYS A 113 -1.80 18.91 43.46
C LYS A 113 -2.57 17.62 43.20
N HIS A 114 -3.40 17.54 42.16
CA HIS A 114 -4.13 16.32 41.81
C HIS A 114 -3.71 15.73 40.45
N LEU A 115 -2.89 16.43 39.68
CA LEU A 115 -2.50 15.99 38.35
C LEU A 115 -1.26 15.09 38.41
N ARG A 116 -1.30 13.97 37.69
CA ARG A 116 -0.10 13.23 37.33
C ARG A 116 0.15 13.38 35.85
N ALA A 117 1.41 13.62 35.48
CA ALA A 117 1.82 13.72 34.10
C ALA A 117 2.97 12.75 33.85
N TYR A 118 3.00 12.18 32.66
CA TYR A 118 3.99 11.21 32.24
C TYR A 118 4.43 11.52 30.82
N VAL A 119 5.70 11.26 30.54
CA VAL A 119 6.28 11.33 29.22
C VAL A 119 7.15 10.11 29.00
N GLY A 120 7.10 9.55 27.81
CA GLY A 120 7.85 8.36 27.47
C GLY A 120 8.12 8.25 25.98
N GLY A 121 8.89 7.24 25.63
CA GLY A 121 9.19 6.88 24.25
C GLY A 121 9.20 5.38 24.07
N TYR A 122 9.02 4.96 22.82
CA TYR A 122 9.01 3.56 22.45
C TYR A 122 9.67 3.34 21.09
N HIS A 123 10.17 2.13 20.89
CA HIS A 123 10.80 1.69 19.65
C HIS A 123 10.43 0.23 19.37
N PHE A 124 9.92 -0.06 18.18
CA PHE A 124 9.59 -1.40 17.72
C PHE A 124 10.21 -1.66 16.35
N GLN A 125 10.54 -2.92 16.07
CA GLN A 125 11.18 -3.35 14.82
C GLN A 125 10.32 -4.42 14.13
N PRO A 126 9.22 -4.04 13.45
CA PRO A 126 8.38 -5.00 12.75
C PRO A 126 9.15 -5.71 11.63
N LYS A 127 8.82 -6.98 11.39
CA LYS A 127 9.56 -7.80 10.43
C LYS A 127 9.35 -7.31 8.98
N ASP A 128 10.44 -7.12 8.24
CA ASP A 128 10.47 -6.66 6.84
C ASP A 128 9.69 -5.35 6.59
N GLN A 129 9.60 -4.48 7.61
CA GLN A 129 8.99 -3.15 7.53
C GLN A 129 9.90 -2.13 8.21
N ASP A 130 9.56 -0.85 8.07
CA ASP A 130 10.28 0.22 8.76
C ASP A 130 10.06 0.16 10.28
N ASN A 131 11.07 0.61 11.03
CA ASN A 131 11.00 0.63 12.48
C ASN A 131 10.01 1.71 12.95
N ILE A 132 9.29 1.43 14.04
CA ILE A 132 8.35 2.36 14.64
C ILE A 132 9.01 3.01 15.85
N THR A 133 9.20 4.32 15.81
CA THR A 133 9.75 5.09 16.93
C THR A 133 8.81 6.23 17.27
N GLY A 134 8.42 6.31 18.53
CA GLY A 134 7.45 7.30 18.96
C GLY A 134 7.66 7.83 20.35
N ILE A 135 6.91 8.89 20.64
CA ILE A 135 6.84 9.56 21.92
C ILE A 135 5.39 9.48 22.42
N SER A 136 5.24 9.42 23.75
CA SER A 136 3.94 9.45 24.42
C SER A 136 3.93 10.51 25.51
N GLY A 137 2.84 11.26 25.60
CA GLY A 137 2.48 12.09 26.73
C GLY A 137 1.19 11.58 27.36
N ARG A 138 1.15 11.46 28.68
CA ARG A 138 -0.05 10.99 29.39
C ARG A 138 -0.32 11.83 30.61
N VAL A 139 -1.59 12.18 30.80
CA VAL A 139 -2.08 12.86 32.01
C VAL A 139 -3.16 12.03 32.68
N GLU A 140 -3.10 11.95 34.01
CA GLU A 140 -4.11 11.30 34.85
C GLU A 140 -4.62 12.31 35.87
N TYR A 141 -5.95 12.49 35.91
CA TYR A 141 -6.64 13.39 36.81
C TYR A 141 -7.68 12.61 37.63
N PRO A 142 -7.46 12.40 38.95
CA PRO A 142 -8.43 11.74 39.81
C PRO A 142 -9.62 12.67 40.05
N LEU A 143 -10.79 12.26 39.55
CA LEU A 143 -12.04 12.98 39.75
C LEU A 143 -12.60 12.73 41.15
N THR A 144 -12.46 11.50 41.65
CA THR A 144 -12.90 11.07 42.98
C THR A 144 -11.94 10.01 43.53
N HIS A 145 -12.20 9.51 44.73
CA HIS A 145 -11.48 8.35 45.27
C HIS A 145 -11.66 7.06 44.45
N TYR A 146 -12.63 7.00 43.54
CA TYR A 146 -12.94 5.78 42.79
C TYR A 146 -12.70 5.92 41.28
N VAL A 147 -12.66 7.15 40.78
CA VAL A 147 -12.68 7.44 39.35
C VAL A 147 -11.56 8.43 39.01
N ALA A 148 -10.77 8.11 37.98
CA ALA A 148 -9.82 9.03 37.38
C ALA A 148 -10.03 9.12 35.86
N LEU A 149 -9.82 10.31 35.32
CA LEU A 149 -9.73 10.55 33.89
C LEU A 149 -8.28 10.38 33.44
N THR A 150 -8.07 9.78 32.29
CA THR A 150 -6.78 9.65 31.63
C THR A 150 -6.88 10.23 30.23
N ALA A 151 -5.86 10.97 29.81
CA ALA A 151 -5.68 11.36 28.42
C ALA A 151 -4.25 11.01 28.00
N VAL A 152 -4.11 10.43 26.82
CA VAL A 152 -2.84 10.00 26.22
C VAL A 152 -2.76 10.59 24.84
N ASP A 153 -1.60 11.13 24.49
CA ASP A 153 -1.27 11.62 23.17
C ASP A 153 0.03 10.96 22.73
N THR A 154 0.09 10.47 21.50
CA THR A 154 1.26 9.78 20.96
C THR A 154 1.56 10.23 19.56
N TYR A 155 2.84 10.26 19.23
CA TYR A 155 3.30 10.51 17.88
C TYR A 155 4.40 9.50 17.50
N ASP A 156 4.22 8.82 16.38
CA ASP A 156 5.24 7.98 15.74
C ASP A 156 5.29 8.17 14.22
N ASN A 157 6.27 7.54 13.57
CA ASN A 157 6.48 7.65 12.13
C ASN A 157 5.47 6.87 11.27
N GLU A 158 4.67 5.96 11.83
CA GLU A 158 3.73 5.12 11.09
C GLU A 158 2.27 5.60 11.24
N GLN A 159 1.81 5.76 12.48
CA GLN A 159 0.45 6.13 12.85
C GLN A 159 0.30 7.65 13.04
N HIS A 160 1.41 8.40 13.02
CA HIS A 160 1.43 9.82 13.31
C HIS A 160 0.75 10.12 14.64
N ASN A 161 -0.14 11.12 14.69
CA ASN A 161 -0.75 11.55 15.95
C ASN A 161 -1.96 10.68 16.34
N THR A 162 -1.90 10.04 17.52
CA THR A 162 -3.01 9.29 18.10
C THR A 162 -3.32 9.80 19.52
N PHE A 163 -4.55 10.27 19.69
CA PHE A 163 -5.08 10.77 20.97
C PHE A 163 -6.13 9.83 21.56
N GLN A 164 -6.05 9.55 22.85
CA GLN A 164 -6.98 8.69 23.57
C GLN A 164 -7.43 9.32 24.89
N VAL A 165 -8.70 9.07 25.26
CA VAL A 165 -9.26 9.44 26.56
C VAL A 165 -9.84 8.18 27.21
N GLY A 166 -9.54 7.97 28.48
CA GLY A 166 -9.97 6.80 29.23
C GLY A 166 -10.46 7.13 30.63
N LEU A 167 -11.33 6.27 31.16
CA LEU A 167 -11.78 6.31 32.54
C LEU A 167 -11.18 5.14 33.32
N ARG A 168 -10.63 5.44 34.49
CA ARG A 168 -10.08 4.43 35.41
C ARG A 168 -10.97 4.30 36.63
N LEU A 169 -11.41 3.07 36.91
CA LEU A 169 -12.17 2.72 38.11
C LEU A 169 -11.27 1.98 39.11
N THR A 170 -11.30 2.39 40.38
CA THR A 170 -10.52 1.76 41.46
C THR A 170 -11.45 1.21 42.54
N LEU A 171 -11.54 -0.13 42.63
CA LEU A 171 -12.31 -0.81 43.68
C LEU A 171 -11.57 -0.73 45.02
N GLY A 172 -12.30 -0.44 46.10
CA GLY A 172 -11.71 -0.17 47.43
C GLY A 172 -11.24 1.26 47.65
N GLY A 173 -11.26 2.08 46.58
CA GLY A 173 -10.95 3.50 46.63
C GLY A 173 -9.46 3.82 46.82
N ARG A 174 -9.06 4.96 46.29
CA ARG A 174 -7.73 5.57 46.43
C ARG A 174 -7.92 6.93 47.09
N LYS A 175 -7.41 7.11 48.31
CA LYS A 175 -7.28 8.45 48.90
C LYS A 175 -6.19 9.20 48.13
N ASP A 176 -6.58 9.82 47.02
CA ASP A 176 -5.73 10.64 46.13
C ASP A 176 -5.49 12.06 46.66
N ASP A 177 -5.49 12.22 47.98
CA ASP A 177 -4.86 13.40 48.53
C ASP A 177 -3.35 13.19 48.39
N VAL A 178 -2.76 13.85 47.39
CA VAL A 178 -1.33 13.79 47.07
C VAL A 178 -0.45 14.26 48.25
N SER A 179 -1.07 14.92 49.24
CA SER A 179 -0.48 15.24 50.53
C SER A 179 -0.31 14.05 51.49
N GLY A 180 -1.00 12.93 51.27
CA GLY A 180 -1.06 11.77 52.19
C GLY A 180 -0.90 10.39 51.55
N GLN A 181 -0.43 10.29 50.30
CA GLN A 181 -0.02 8.99 49.75
C GLN A 181 1.24 8.49 50.47
N THR A 182 1.08 7.44 51.24
CA THR A 182 2.19 6.65 51.75
C THR A 182 2.59 5.63 50.69
N ILE A 183 3.89 5.30 50.62
CA ILE A 183 4.45 4.48 49.54
C ILE A 183 3.78 3.09 49.49
N GLU A 184 3.34 2.56 50.63
CA GLU A 184 2.72 1.24 50.77
C GLU A 184 1.42 1.13 49.96
N ARG A 185 0.64 2.21 49.87
CA ARG A 185 -0.63 2.21 49.12
C ARG A 185 -0.42 2.13 47.61
N ARG A 186 0.79 2.46 47.13
CA ARG A 186 1.14 2.36 45.72
C ARG A 186 1.50 0.93 45.31
N ILE A 187 1.54 -0.03 46.25
CA ILE A 187 1.77 -1.44 45.93
C ILE A 187 0.65 -2.02 45.04
N VAL A 188 -0.55 -1.45 45.08
CA VAL A 188 -1.70 -1.85 44.25
C VAL A 188 -1.87 -1.01 42.99
N ASP A 189 -0.97 -0.06 42.71
CA ASP A 189 -1.01 0.70 41.45
C ASP A 189 -0.92 -0.26 40.25
N PRO A 190 -1.72 -0.06 39.18
CA PRO A 190 -1.67 -0.90 38.00
C PRO A 190 -0.28 -0.83 37.37
N ILE A 191 0.07 -1.88 36.65
CA ILE A 191 1.24 -1.86 35.78
C ILE A 191 0.84 -1.11 34.51
N ASN A 192 1.56 -0.03 34.23
CA ASN A 192 1.43 0.70 32.98
C ASN A 192 2.51 0.21 32.02
N ARG A 193 2.08 -0.15 30.83
CA ARG A 193 2.84 -0.73 29.72
C ARG A 193 2.13 -0.37 28.42
N ASN A 194 2.80 -0.59 27.31
CA ASN A 194 2.30 -0.36 25.95
C ASN A 194 2.07 1.14 25.70
N LEU A 195 3.16 1.90 25.60
CA LEU A 195 3.08 3.35 25.33
C LEU A 195 2.63 3.68 23.91
N ALA A 196 2.78 2.74 22.97
CA ALA A 196 2.27 2.87 21.62
C ALA A 196 0.75 2.66 21.63
N THR A 197 0.00 3.74 21.83
CA THR A 197 -1.45 3.71 21.72
C THR A 197 -1.85 3.63 20.26
N GLN A 198 -2.45 2.52 19.86
CA GLN A 198 -2.82 2.29 18.46
C GLN A 198 -4.28 2.56 18.19
N TYR A 199 -4.57 2.98 16.96
CA TYR A 199 -5.94 3.10 16.45
C TYR A 199 -6.73 1.78 16.54
N THR A 200 -6.04 0.65 16.42
CA THR A 200 -6.61 -0.71 16.44
C THR A 200 -6.84 -1.26 17.86
N GLY A 201 -6.49 -0.50 18.90
CA GLY A 201 -6.56 -0.95 20.29
C GLY A 201 -5.55 -2.05 20.65
N SER A 202 -4.55 -2.28 19.80
CA SER A 202 -3.49 -3.27 20.03
C SER A 202 -2.44 -2.82 21.04
N ASP A 203 -1.92 -3.83 21.75
CA ASP A 203 -0.88 -3.70 22.77
C ASP A 203 0.54 -3.62 22.22
N VAL A 204 0.74 -4.09 20.98
CA VAL A 204 2.03 -4.06 20.28
C VAL A 204 1.82 -3.53 18.87
N PRO A 205 2.63 -2.57 18.40
CA PRO A 205 2.49 -2.01 17.06
C PRO A 205 2.44 -3.05 15.96
N VAL A 206 1.49 -2.86 15.06
CA VAL A 206 1.34 -3.63 13.82
C VAL A 206 1.28 -2.70 12.63
N ILE A 207 2.04 -3.06 11.61
CA ILE A 207 2.02 -2.42 10.30
C ILE A 207 1.23 -3.31 9.35
N VAL A 208 0.28 -2.70 8.63
CA VAL A 208 -0.42 -3.34 7.52
C VAL A 208 0.26 -2.88 6.24
N SER A 209 0.76 -3.81 5.43
CA SER A 209 1.41 -3.48 4.16
C SER A 209 1.03 -4.47 3.06
N GLN A 210 1.34 -4.10 1.81
CA GLN A 210 1.16 -4.99 0.67
C GLN A 210 2.52 -5.55 0.24
N LYS A 211 2.56 -6.85 0.01
CA LYS A 211 3.71 -7.58 -0.49
C LYS A 211 3.33 -8.25 -1.81
N VAL A 212 4.25 -8.21 -2.78
CA VAL A 212 4.10 -9.01 -4.00
C VAL A 212 4.24 -10.48 -3.64
N GLY A 213 3.17 -11.24 -3.83
CA GLY A 213 3.12 -12.67 -3.62
C GLY A 213 3.66 -13.41 -4.85
N SER A 214 2.76 -14.01 -5.62
CA SER A 214 3.10 -14.69 -6.88
C SER A 214 2.83 -13.80 -8.10
N SER A 215 3.66 -13.95 -9.14
CA SER A 215 3.47 -13.28 -10.42
C SER A 215 3.60 -14.30 -11.54
N THR A 216 2.57 -14.40 -12.37
CA THR A 216 2.52 -15.37 -13.48
C THR A 216 2.39 -14.66 -14.82
N PRO A 217 3.25 -14.96 -15.81
CA PRO A 217 3.17 -14.32 -17.11
C PRO A 217 1.89 -14.78 -17.82
N THR A 218 1.10 -13.83 -18.29
CA THR A 218 -0.17 -14.10 -19.01
C THR A 218 -0.08 -13.75 -20.48
N LEU A 219 0.74 -12.77 -20.85
CA LEU A 219 0.95 -12.37 -22.23
C LEU A 219 2.39 -11.90 -22.43
N ASN A 220 2.96 -12.16 -23.61
CA ASN A 220 4.30 -11.74 -24.01
C ASN A 220 4.24 -11.03 -25.37
N GLY A 221 5.32 -10.32 -25.73
CA GLY A 221 5.44 -9.64 -27.01
C GLY A 221 4.62 -8.35 -27.09
N ILE A 222 4.46 -7.65 -25.96
CA ILE A 222 3.74 -6.38 -25.88
C ILE A 222 4.73 -5.23 -26.05
N TYR A 223 4.50 -4.34 -27.02
CA TYR A 223 5.29 -3.12 -27.22
C TYR A 223 4.46 -1.90 -26.81
N PHE A 224 5.04 -1.04 -25.98
CA PHE A 224 4.34 0.07 -25.34
C PHE A 224 4.65 1.39 -26.03
N PHE A 225 3.60 2.14 -26.35
CA PHE A 225 3.68 3.46 -26.94
C PHE A 225 2.97 4.48 -26.07
N THR A 226 3.61 5.64 -25.90
CA THR A 226 3.06 6.77 -25.16
C THR A 226 3.04 8.05 -25.99
N SER A 227 1.99 8.85 -25.83
CA SER A 227 1.93 10.19 -26.40
C SER A 227 2.58 11.26 -25.54
N ASN A 228 2.89 10.94 -24.28
CA ASN A 228 3.40 11.89 -23.30
C ASN A 228 4.80 11.49 -22.83
N GLY A 229 5.80 11.88 -23.62
CA GLY A 229 7.18 11.44 -23.42
C GLY A 229 7.50 10.16 -24.19
N GLY A 230 8.38 9.34 -23.64
CA GLY A 230 8.88 8.13 -24.29
C GLY A 230 10.16 8.35 -25.09
N MET A 231 10.77 7.25 -25.50
CA MET A 231 12.03 7.23 -26.23
C MET A 231 11.80 7.08 -27.74
N ALA A 232 12.82 7.44 -28.53
CA ALA A 232 12.83 7.11 -29.95
C ALA A 232 13.04 5.59 -30.13
N PHE A 233 12.38 4.99 -31.11
CA PHE A 233 12.66 3.61 -31.49
C PHE A 233 14.06 3.51 -32.12
N ASP A 234 14.89 2.60 -31.62
CA ASP A 234 16.23 2.31 -32.16
C ASP A 234 16.32 0.84 -32.58
N PRO A 235 16.26 0.50 -33.89
CA PRO A 235 16.31 -0.89 -34.35
C PRO A 235 17.57 -1.64 -33.91
N ALA A 236 18.67 -0.95 -33.59
CA ALA A 236 19.90 -1.58 -33.09
C ALA A 236 19.72 -2.18 -31.68
N GLN A 237 18.73 -1.71 -30.92
CA GLN A 237 18.39 -2.24 -29.58
C GLN A 237 17.47 -3.47 -29.66
N GLY A 238 16.99 -3.87 -30.84
CA GLY A 238 16.14 -5.05 -31.02
C GLY A 238 14.91 -5.04 -30.10
N THR A 239 14.75 -6.10 -29.30
CA THR A 239 13.66 -6.28 -28.32
C THR A 239 13.88 -5.55 -26.99
N ASN A 240 14.81 -4.59 -26.92
CA ASN A 240 14.96 -3.71 -25.76
C ASN A 240 14.27 -2.35 -25.97
N ASN A 241 13.55 -2.17 -27.07
CA ASN A 241 12.78 -0.96 -27.38
C ASN A 241 11.34 -1.07 -26.93
N CYS A 242 10.70 0.07 -26.60
CA CYS A 242 9.26 0.13 -26.32
C CYS A 242 8.82 -0.87 -25.24
N THR A 243 9.64 -1.06 -24.22
CA THR A 243 9.29 -1.84 -23.03
C THR A 243 8.31 -1.05 -22.17
N TYR A 244 7.68 -1.70 -21.19
CA TYR A 244 6.81 -0.99 -20.25
C TYR A 244 7.56 0.13 -19.50
N GLU A 245 8.79 -0.15 -19.06
CA GLU A 245 9.62 0.79 -18.34
C GLU A 245 10.14 1.94 -19.22
N HIS A 246 10.27 1.68 -20.52
CA HIS A 246 10.76 2.65 -21.51
C HIS A 246 9.91 2.62 -22.78
N PRO A 247 8.68 3.17 -22.73
CA PRO A 247 7.76 3.14 -23.85
C PRO A 247 8.27 4.02 -24.99
N CYS A 248 7.90 3.66 -26.21
CA CYS A 248 8.22 4.46 -27.40
C CYS A 248 7.30 5.67 -27.50
N SER A 249 7.89 6.80 -27.89
CA SER A 249 7.16 8.04 -28.10
C SER A 249 6.25 7.98 -29.33
N SER A 250 5.18 8.79 -29.35
CA SER A 250 4.23 8.88 -30.46
C SER A 250 4.88 9.05 -31.86
N PRO A 251 5.91 9.93 -32.06
CA PRO A 251 6.59 10.04 -33.36
C PRO A 251 7.31 8.75 -33.81
N SER A 252 7.61 7.85 -32.88
CA SER A 252 8.24 6.57 -33.19
C SER A 252 7.26 5.56 -33.76
N PHE A 253 5.95 5.80 -33.67
CA PHE A 253 4.96 4.94 -34.30
C PHE A 253 4.90 5.24 -35.80
N SER A 254 5.67 4.49 -36.58
CA SER A 254 5.84 4.67 -38.03
C SER A 254 5.86 3.32 -38.75
N GLN A 255 5.71 3.33 -40.09
CA GLN A 255 5.75 2.10 -40.89
C GLN A 255 7.03 1.29 -40.66
N THR A 256 8.18 1.96 -40.59
CA THR A 256 9.48 1.31 -40.36
C THR A 256 9.49 0.60 -39.01
N THR A 257 9.10 1.30 -37.94
CA THR A 257 9.03 0.73 -36.59
C THR A 257 8.11 -0.49 -36.51
N VAL A 258 6.93 -0.40 -37.11
CA VAL A 258 5.93 -1.46 -37.12
C VAL A 258 6.47 -2.72 -37.84
N ASN A 259 7.18 -2.53 -38.95
CA ASN A 259 7.84 -3.62 -39.69
C ASN A 259 9.00 -4.22 -38.89
N ASP A 260 9.84 -3.39 -38.27
CA ASP A 260 10.98 -3.85 -37.47
C ASP A 260 10.49 -4.67 -36.26
N ILE A 261 9.47 -4.19 -35.54
CA ILE A 261 8.84 -4.93 -34.45
C ILE A 261 8.32 -6.29 -34.94
N ALA A 262 7.63 -6.33 -36.09
CA ALA A 262 7.14 -7.59 -36.64
C ALA A 262 8.26 -8.56 -37.03
N SER A 263 9.44 -8.05 -37.39
CA SER A 263 10.63 -8.88 -37.66
C SER A 263 11.24 -9.46 -36.39
N PHE A 264 11.22 -8.73 -35.28
CA PHE A 264 11.76 -9.17 -33.98
C PHE A 264 10.76 -10.03 -33.20
N THR A 265 9.48 -9.70 -33.28
CA THR A 265 8.39 -10.33 -32.54
C THR A 265 7.17 -10.45 -33.46
N PRO A 266 7.08 -11.55 -34.22
CA PRO A 266 5.88 -11.86 -34.99
C PRO A 266 4.64 -11.90 -34.09
N ASN A 267 3.51 -11.39 -34.59
CA ASN A 267 2.25 -11.29 -33.84
C ASN A 267 2.32 -10.41 -32.58
N ALA A 268 3.19 -9.39 -32.57
CA ALA A 268 3.30 -8.47 -31.44
C ALA A 268 1.97 -7.75 -31.13
N ASN A 269 1.74 -7.50 -29.84
CA ASN A 269 0.65 -6.67 -29.37
C ASN A 269 1.19 -5.26 -29.12
N LEU A 270 0.65 -4.25 -29.79
CA LEU A 270 1.08 -2.86 -29.62
C LEU A 270 0.08 -2.15 -28.71
N TYR A 271 0.52 -1.73 -27.53
CA TYR A 271 -0.30 -1.07 -26.52
C TYR A 271 -0.07 0.45 -26.56
N PHE A 272 -1.14 1.22 -26.57
CA PHE A 272 -1.10 2.68 -26.65
C PHE A 272 -1.87 3.29 -25.49
N ASN A 273 -1.23 4.21 -24.78
CA ASN A 273 -1.92 5.04 -23.80
C ASN A 273 -2.76 6.14 -24.51
N PRO A 274 -3.64 6.84 -23.79
CA PRO A 274 -4.44 7.93 -24.35
C PRO A 274 -3.57 9.03 -24.96
N GLY A 275 -3.92 9.46 -26.18
CA GLY A 275 -3.19 10.53 -26.86
C GLY A 275 -3.26 10.45 -28.37
N VAL A 276 -2.52 11.31 -29.07
CA VAL A 276 -2.55 11.41 -30.53
C VAL A 276 -1.31 10.77 -31.16
N TYR A 277 -1.54 9.89 -32.12
CA TYR A 277 -0.52 9.17 -32.88
C TYR A 277 -0.73 9.44 -34.37
N SER A 278 0.28 10.02 -35.03
CA SER A 278 0.20 10.33 -36.46
C SER A 278 0.55 9.10 -37.28
N LEU A 279 -0.35 8.67 -38.17
CA LEU A 279 -0.10 7.58 -39.11
C LEU A 279 0.50 8.08 -40.44
N GLY A 280 0.69 9.39 -40.60
CA GLY A 280 0.89 10.00 -41.91
C GLY A 280 -0.39 9.90 -42.74
N SER A 281 -0.31 9.34 -43.95
CA SER A 281 -1.50 9.07 -44.77
C SER A 281 -2.15 7.72 -44.43
N GLN A 282 -1.36 6.64 -44.49
CA GLN A 282 -1.81 5.29 -44.18
C GLN A 282 -0.66 4.45 -43.62
N LEU A 283 -0.90 3.72 -42.54
CA LEU A 283 0.04 2.77 -41.93
C LEU A 283 -0.46 1.33 -42.12
N GLY A 284 0.39 0.45 -42.64
CA GLY A 284 0.11 -0.97 -42.80
C GLY A 284 0.58 -1.79 -41.60
N LEU A 285 -0.33 -2.56 -41.00
CA LEU A 285 0.00 -3.54 -39.97
C LEU A 285 0.34 -4.89 -40.60
N PRO A 286 1.53 -5.44 -40.35
CA PRO A 286 1.90 -6.80 -40.72
C PRO A 286 0.91 -7.84 -40.19
N ASN A 287 0.84 -8.98 -40.87
CA ASN A 287 0.01 -10.12 -40.46
C ASN A 287 0.25 -10.50 -38.98
N GLY A 288 -0.83 -10.63 -38.22
CA GLY A 288 -0.82 -11.04 -36.81
C GLY A 288 -0.52 -9.94 -35.79
N GLN A 289 -0.01 -8.78 -36.21
CA GLN A 289 0.27 -7.67 -35.29
C GLN A 289 -1.01 -6.92 -34.93
N SER A 290 -1.21 -6.59 -33.64
CA SER A 290 -2.49 -6.06 -33.17
C SER A 290 -2.31 -4.76 -32.39
N LEU A 291 -3.31 -3.86 -32.44
CA LEU A 291 -3.30 -2.58 -31.72
C LEU A 291 -4.34 -2.59 -30.59
N TYR A 292 -3.92 -2.12 -29.41
CA TYR A 292 -4.78 -2.01 -28.24
C TYR A 292 -4.68 -0.61 -27.65
N GLY A 293 -5.81 0.09 -27.60
CA GLY A 293 -5.94 1.29 -26.80
C GLY A 293 -6.14 0.92 -25.34
N ARG A 294 -5.27 1.43 -24.47
CA ARG A 294 -5.28 1.16 -23.05
C ARG A 294 -5.39 2.45 -22.24
N THR A 295 -5.72 2.32 -20.95
CA THR A 295 -5.63 3.42 -19.98
C THR A 295 -4.19 3.94 -19.86
N GLU A 296 -4.01 5.06 -19.16
CA GLU A 296 -2.70 5.72 -19.02
C GLU A 296 -1.59 4.78 -18.51
N ASP A 297 -1.95 3.85 -17.63
CA ASP A 297 -1.09 2.83 -17.02
C ASP A 297 -1.07 1.48 -17.77
N TYR A 298 -1.75 1.42 -18.91
CA TYR A 298 -1.91 0.26 -19.80
C TYR A 298 -2.73 -0.93 -19.25
N THR A 299 -3.21 -0.86 -18.00
CA THR A 299 -3.79 -2.04 -17.31
C THR A 299 -5.20 -2.38 -17.77
N GLN A 300 -5.95 -1.41 -18.30
CA GLN A 300 -7.34 -1.61 -18.72
C GLN A 300 -7.56 -1.18 -20.18
N ALA A 301 -8.59 -1.74 -20.82
CA ALA A 301 -9.01 -1.32 -22.15
C ALA A 301 -9.57 0.12 -22.12
N ALA A 302 -9.15 0.96 -23.06
CA ALA A 302 -9.60 2.35 -23.11
C ALA A 302 -11.06 2.47 -23.60
N SER A 303 -11.75 3.51 -23.15
CA SER A 303 -13.09 3.86 -23.63
C SER A 303 -13.28 5.38 -23.71
N GLY A 304 -14.27 5.81 -24.51
CA GLY A 304 -14.57 7.24 -24.69
C GLY A 304 -13.34 8.06 -25.10
N ASN A 305 -13.08 9.13 -24.35
CA ASN A 305 -11.97 10.06 -24.61
C ASN A 305 -10.59 9.54 -24.19
N GLN A 306 -10.51 8.39 -23.53
CA GLN A 306 -9.24 7.76 -23.14
C GLN A 306 -8.65 6.90 -24.26
N ARG A 307 -9.32 6.76 -25.40
CA ARG A 307 -8.78 6.00 -26.53
C ARG A 307 -7.54 6.69 -27.10
N ALA A 308 -6.55 5.89 -27.47
CA ALA A 308 -5.50 6.34 -28.37
C ALA A 308 -6.12 6.77 -29.71
N GLN A 309 -5.81 7.98 -30.16
CA GLN A 309 -6.33 8.61 -31.36
C GLN A 309 -5.29 8.55 -32.47
N PHE A 310 -5.57 7.73 -33.48
CA PHE A 310 -4.73 7.61 -34.66
C PHE A 310 -5.20 8.56 -35.75
N ASN A 311 -4.31 9.43 -36.22
CA ASN A 311 -4.58 10.38 -37.29
C ASN A 311 -4.07 9.84 -38.64
N GLY A 312 -4.99 9.41 -39.50
CA GLY A 312 -4.72 8.79 -40.81
C GLY A 312 -5.49 7.48 -41.00
N GLY A 313 -5.06 6.64 -41.95
CA GLY A 313 -5.67 5.33 -42.21
C GLY A 313 -4.81 4.14 -41.76
N ILE A 314 -5.44 3.00 -41.48
CA ILE A 314 -4.75 1.73 -41.18
C ILE A 314 -5.06 0.70 -42.28
N SER A 315 -4.05 -0.02 -42.77
CA SER A 315 -4.22 -1.19 -43.64
C SER A 315 -3.88 -2.47 -42.87
N LEU A 316 -4.68 -3.51 -43.00
CA LEU A 316 -4.54 -4.74 -42.23
C LEU A 316 -4.01 -5.89 -43.09
N GLY A 317 -2.95 -6.57 -42.62
CA GLY A 317 -2.26 -7.67 -43.31
C GLY A 317 -2.80 -9.07 -43.02
N GLY A 318 -3.83 -9.21 -42.18
CA GLY A 318 -4.42 -10.49 -41.77
C GLY A 318 -4.17 -10.81 -40.29
N ASN A 319 -5.02 -11.62 -39.66
CA ASN A 319 -4.91 -11.99 -38.24
C ASN A 319 -4.73 -10.81 -37.27
N ASN A 320 -5.20 -9.61 -37.66
CA ASN A 320 -5.01 -8.40 -36.87
C ASN A 320 -6.21 -8.17 -35.96
N LEU A 321 -5.96 -7.71 -34.73
CA LEU A 321 -6.97 -7.14 -33.85
C LEU A 321 -6.74 -5.64 -33.68
N LEU A 322 -7.78 -4.86 -33.91
CA LEU A 322 -7.88 -3.46 -33.47
C LEU A 322 -8.86 -3.42 -32.30
N ASP A 323 -8.38 -3.06 -31.11
CA ASP A 323 -9.21 -3.00 -29.90
C ASP A 323 -9.09 -1.67 -29.18
N SER A 324 -10.22 -1.06 -28.82
CA SER A 324 -10.25 0.07 -27.88
C SER A 324 -9.51 1.34 -28.34
N ILE A 325 -9.37 1.53 -29.64
CA ILE A 325 -8.72 2.71 -30.26
C ILE A 325 -9.72 3.67 -30.90
N ALA A 326 -9.26 4.85 -31.30
CA ALA A 326 -10.00 5.78 -32.15
C ALA A 326 -9.16 6.07 -33.41
N ILE A 327 -9.78 5.98 -34.58
CA ILE A 327 -9.16 6.38 -35.85
C ILE A 327 -9.90 7.63 -36.33
N ILE A 328 -9.19 8.75 -36.35
CA ILE A 328 -9.75 10.06 -36.62
C ILE A 328 -9.10 10.62 -37.87
N ASN A 329 -9.91 10.94 -38.87
CA ASN A 329 -9.42 11.56 -40.08
C ASN A 329 -9.41 13.10 -39.95
N ARG A 330 -8.25 13.68 -39.62
CA ARG A 330 -8.11 15.15 -39.47
C ARG A 330 -7.60 15.85 -40.72
N SER A 331 -7.08 15.11 -41.68
CA SER A 331 -6.51 15.64 -42.93
C SER A 331 -7.25 15.04 -44.12
N SER A 332 -7.72 15.87 -45.06
CA SER A 332 -8.41 15.44 -46.29
C SER A 332 -7.58 14.56 -47.25
N THR A 333 -6.40 14.08 -46.82
CA THR A 333 -5.42 13.33 -47.60
C THR A 333 -5.71 11.84 -47.68
N GLN A 334 -6.54 11.26 -46.79
CA GLN A 334 -6.91 9.84 -46.88
C GLN A 334 -8.36 9.59 -46.45
N PRO A 335 -9.28 9.22 -47.35
CA PRO A 335 -10.68 8.99 -46.99
C PRO A 335 -10.92 7.65 -46.28
N ILE A 336 -9.96 6.71 -46.34
CA ILE A 336 -10.11 5.35 -45.82
C ILE A 336 -9.46 5.24 -44.44
N ALA A 337 -10.29 5.07 -43.41
CA ALA A 337 -9.85 4.89 -42.02
C ALA A 337 -9.28 3.48 -41.79
N VAL A 338 -9.94 2.46 -42.35
CA VAL A 338 -9.49 1.05 -42.28
C VAL A 338 -9.62 0.41 -43.66
N ASN A 339 -8.51 -0.18 -44.14
CA ASN A 339 -8.42 -0.90 -45.40
C ASN A 339 -8.15 -2.40 -45.14
N ILE A 340 -9.08 -3.23 -45.60
CA ILE A 340 -8.99 -4.69 -45.53
C ILE A 340 -9.16 -5.20 -46.96
N SER A 341 -8.11 -5.81 -47.53
CA SER A 341 -8.13 -6.30 -48.91
C SER A 341 -7.41 -7.62 -49.01
N GLY A 342 -8.11 -8.68 -49.43
CA GLY A 342 -7.51 -10.00 -49.70
C GLY A 342 -6.90 -10.69 -48.47
N VAL A 343 -7.40 -10.41 -47.26
CA VAL A 343 -6.89 -10.95 -45.98
C VAL A 343 -8.02 -11.53 -45.13
N ASN A 344 -7.67 -12.45 -44.23
CA ASN A 344 -8.60 -13.14 -43.33
C ASN A 344 -8.32 -12.82 -41.86
N ASP A 345 -9.25 -13.23 -40.99
CA ASP A 345 -9.11 -13.22 -39.53
C ASP A 345 -8.86 -11.82 -38.94
N ILE A 346 -9.60 -10.84 -39.43
CA ILE A 346 -9.58 -9.48 -38.90
C ILE A 346 -10.64 -9.33 -37.81
N ASN A 347 -10.23 -8.81 -36.65
CA ASN A 347 -11.13 -8.46 -35.56
C ASN A 347 -11.03 -6.95 -35.26
N ILE A 348 -12.16 -6.27 -35.25
CA ILE A 348 -12.27 -4.85 -34.91
C ILE A 348 -13.29 -4.75 -33.78
N ASN A 349 -12.80 -4.52 -32.57
CA ASN A 349 -13.62 -4.47 -31.38
C ASN A 349 -13.50 -3.11 -30.71
N ASN A 350 -14.64 -2.56 -30.27
CA ASN A 350 -14.65 -1.31 -29.53
C ASN A 350 -13.79 -0.25 -30.24
N VAL A 351 -13.99 0.05 -31.52
CA VAL A 351 -13.22 1.08 -32.25
C VAL A 351 -14.12 2.25 -32.60
N LEU A 352 -13.64 3.47 -32.32
CA LEU A 352 -14.29 4.69 -32.78
C LEU A 352 -13.68 5.11 -34.12
N ILE A 353 -14.51 5.34 -35.13
CA ILE A 353 -14.08 5.89 -36.42
C ILE A 353 -14.80 7.23 -36.61
N ASP A 354 -14.02 8.29 -36.78
CA ASP A 354 -14.54 9.65 -36.87
C ASP A 354 -13.76 10.49 -37.91
N SER A 355 -14.31 11.64 -38.28
CA SER A 355 -13.67 12.59 -39.19
C SER A 355 -14.07 14.03 -38.91
N GLU A 356 -13.09 14.93 -39.01
CA GLU A 356 -13.31 16.37 -38.82
C GLU A 356 -13.63 17.11 -40.14
N THR A 357 -13.36 16.52 -41.32
CA THR A 357 -13.43 17.24 -42.61
C THR A 357 -14.15 16.52 -43.75
N THR A 358 -14.06 15.19 -43.85
CA THR A 358 -14.71 14.37 -44.89
C THR A 358 -15.16 13.02 -44.34
N PRO A 359 -16.35 12.49 -44.64
CA PRO A 359 -16.82 11.22 -44.08
C PRO A 359 -15.73 10.12 -44.13
N ALA A 360 -15.39 9.54 -42.97
CA ALA A 360 -14.44 8.45 -42.91
C ALA A 360 -15.08 7.18 -43.51
N LEU A 361 -14.39 6.54 -44.45
CA LEU A 361 -14.82 5.30 -45.07
C LEU A 361 -14.11 4.10 -44.44
N ILE A 362 -14.86 3.02 -44.27
CA ILE A 362 -14.32 1.69 -44.03
C ILE A 362 -14.38 0.96 -45.37
N LEU A 363 -13.22 0.55 -45.90
CA LEU A 363 -13.16 -0.24 -47.13
C LEU A 363 -12.87 -1.69 -46.78
N ILE A 364 -13.82 -2.56 -47.13
CA ILE A 364 -13.69 -4.02 -47.00
C ILE A 364 -13.81 -4.61 -48.41
N SER A 365 -12.67 -5.04 -48.97
CA SER A 365 -12.60 -5.82 -50.20
C SER A 365 -12.32 -7.27 -49.86
N LEU A 366 -13.37 -8.09 -49.86
CA LEU A 366 -13.24 -9.53 -49.76
C LEU A 366 -13.02 -10.06 -51.17
N ASP A 367 -11.76 -10.28 -51.54
CA ASP A 367 -11.47 -11.02 -52.75
C ASP A 367 -11.86 -12.49 -52.50
N SER A 368 -12.71 -13.03 -53.37
CA SER A 368 -13.10 -14.44 -53.32
C SER A 368 -11.86 -15.32 -53.50
N ILE A 369 -11.58 -16.15 -52.48
CA ILE A 369 -10.53 -17.20 -52.50
C ILE A 369 -10.85 -18.23 -53.57
#